data_AF-A0A822G259-F1
#
_entry.id   AF-A0A822G259-F1
#
_cell.length_a   1.000
_cell.length_b   1.000
_cell.length_c   1.000
_cell.angle_alpha   90.00
_cell.angle_beta   90.00
_cell.angle_gamma   90.00
#
_symmetry.space_group_name_H-M   'P 1'
#
loop_
_entity.id
_entity.type
_entity.pdbx_description
1 polymer ?
#
loop_
_entity_poly.entity_id
_entity_poly.type
_entity_poly.pdbx_seq_one_letter_code
_entity_poly.pdbx_strand_id
1 'polypeptide(L)' 'SDIEELADSQQVVLSITSFNNGDAQEKSKKCKRRQWSIIEKLDAIALFDKNQSKRKTANKKGCTPAQLPNWIHNK' A
#
# COMPACT_ATOMS: atom_id res chain seq x y z
N SER A 1 -24.00 -47.28 -42.56
CA SER A 1 -25.02 -46.23 -42.57
C SER A 1 -25.51 -46.00 -41.15
N ASP A 2 -24.61 -45.68 -40.23
CA ASP A 2 -23.92 -44.38 -40.10
C ASP A 2 -24.77 -43.41 -39.28
N ILE A 3 -24.19 -43.09 -38.12
CA ILE A 3 -24.41 -41.89 -37.32
C ILE A 3 -25.65 -41.96 -36.40
N GLU A 4 -25.58 -42.90 -35.46
CA GLU A 4 -25.98 -42.57 -34.09
C GLU A 4 -25.02 -41.50 -33.53
N GLU A 5 -25.48 -40.78 -32.48
CA GLU A 5 -24.59 -40.13 -31.52
C GLU A 5 -24.07 -38.71 -31.85
N LEU A 6 -24.99 -37.74 -31.98
CA LEU A 6 -24.67 -36.31 -31.89
C LEU A 6 -25.75 -35.54 -31.11
N ALA A 7 -26.00 -35.91 -29.86
CA ALA A 7 -26.89 -35.11 -29.00
C ALA A 7 -26.66 -35.30 -27.50
N ASP A 8 -25.44 -35.55 -27.01
CA ASP A 8 -25.17 -35.56 -25.56
C ASP A 8 -23.69 -35.32 -25.22
N SER A 9 -23.10 -34.23 -25.73
CA SER A 9 -21.69 -33.92 -25.44
C SER A 9 -21.40 -32.45 -25.12
N GLN A 10 -22.38 -31.73 -24.59
CA GLN A 10 -22.13 -30.42 -24.01
C GLN A 10 -22.97 -30.27 -22.75
N GLN A 11 -22.49 -30.81 -21.61
CA GLN A 11 -22.68 -30.23 -20.27
C GLN A 11 -22.16 -31.06 -19.07
N VAL A 12 -21.26 -32.04 -19.26
CA VAL A 12 -20.68 -32.80 -18.12
C VAL A 12 -19.15 -32.75 -18.14
N VAL A 13 -18.57 -31.56 -18.28
CA VAL A 13 -17.14 -31.34 -18.00
C VAL A 13 -16.94 -30.02 -17.24
N LEU A 14 -17.67 -29.82 -16.14
CA LEU A 14 -17.52 -28.63 -15.27
C LEU A 14 -17.43 -28.95 -13.77
N SER A 15 -17.17 -30.20 -13.38
CA SER A 15 -17.22 -30.59 -11.96
C SER A 15 -15.91 -31.16 -11.38
N ILE A 16 -14.77 -31.10 -12.09
CA ILE A 16 -13.52 -31.73 -11.62
C ILE A 16 -12.27 -30.83 -11.65
N THR A 17 -12.42 -29.51 -11.46
CA THR A 17 -11.24 -28.66 -11.21
C THR A 17 -11.43 -27.76 -9.99
N SER A 18 -10.75 -28.20 -8.93
CA SER A 18 -10.02 -27.35 -7.98
C SER A 18 -10.81 -26.79 -6.81
N PHE A 19 -10.83 -27.59 -5.74
CA PHE A 19 -10.60 -27.09 -4.40
C PHE A 19 -9.32 -26.24 -4.37
N ASN A 20 -9.47 -24.91 -4.47
CA ASN A 20 -8.42 -23.98 -4.06
C ASN A 20 -8.78 -23.44 -2.68
N ASN A 21 -8.07 -23.96 -1.68
CA ASN A 21 -7.88 -23.28 -0.41
C ASN A 21 -7.18 -21.94 -0.64
N GLY A 22 -7.58 -20.93 0.13
CA GLY A 22 -6.73 -19.80 0.47
C GLY A 22 -6.82 -18.61 -0.47
N ASP A 23 -7.71 -17.69 -0.17
CA ASP A 23 -7.30 -16.30 0.08
C ASP A 23 -8.48 -15.54 0.67
N ALA A 24 -8.59 -15.58 1.99
CA ALA A 24 -9.15 -14.46 2.74
C ALA A 24 -8.20 -13.27 2.52
N GLN A 25 -8.29 -12.60 1.36
CA GLN A 25 -7.73 -11.27 1.19
C GLN A 25 -8.62 -10.29 1.94
N GLU A 26 -8.53 -10.33 3.27
CA GLU A 26 -8.70 -9.16 4.09
C GLU A 26 -7.73 -8.12 3.55
N LYS A 27 -8.23 -7.22 2.69
CA LYS A 27 -7.51 -6.03 2.28
C LYS A 27 -7.38 -5.16 3.51
N SER A 28 -6.42 -5.48 4.37
CA SER A 28 -5.86 -4.53 5.32
C SER A 28 -5.43 -3.34 4.48
N LYS A 29 -6.27 -2.29 4.48
CA LYS A 29 -5.96 -1.02 3.83
C LYS A 29 -4.76 -0.48 4.60
N LYS A 30 -3.55 -0.87 4.19
CA LYS A 30 -2.30 -0.35 4.74
C LYS A 30 -2.47 1.17 4.69
N CYS A 31 -2.57 1.80 5.86
CA CYS A 31 -2.76 3.23 5.97
C CYS A 31 -1.64 3.87 5.14
N LYS A 32 -1.98 4.47 4.00
CA LYS A 32 -0.99 4.99 3.07
C LYS A 32 -0.25 6.10 3.81
N ARG A 33 1.00 5.85 4.18
CA ARG A 33 1.85 6.87 4.81
C ARG A 33 1.90 8.06 3.87
N ARG A 34 1.58 9.25 4.40
CA ARG A 34 1.70 10.51 3.66
C ARG A 34 3.11 10.61 3.09
N GLN A 35 3.20 10.73 1.77
CA GLN A 35 4.44 11.03 1.09
C GLN A 35 4.72 12.54 1.25
N TRP A 36 5.98 12.86 1.54
CA TRP A 36 6.42 14.24 1.73
C TRP A 36 7.24 14.67 0.52
N SER A 37 6.84 15.78 -0.08
CA SER A 37 7.61 16.41 -1.14
C SER A 37 8.95 16.94 -0.62
N ILE A 38 9.90 17.15 -1.52
CA ILE A 38 11.22 17.70 -1.17
C ILE A 38 11.07 19.07 -0.51
N ILE A 39 10.19 19.92 -1.05
CA ILE A 39 9.95 21.28 -0.53
C ILE A 39 9.42 21.23 0.91
N GLU A 40 8.45 20.36 1.21
CA GLU A 40 7.91 20.25 2.57
C GLU A 40 8.96 19.75 3.58
N LYS A 41 9.85 18.84 3.16
CA LYS A 41 10.95 18.37 4.00
C LYS A 41 11.93 19.51 4.30
N LEU A 42 12.30 20.29 3.29
CA LEU A 42 13.21 21.44 3.44
C LEU A 42 12.61 22.52 4.34
N ASP A 43 11.31 22.82 4.19
CA ASP A 43 10.61 23.77 5.04
C ASP A 43 10.53 23.30 6.51
N ALA A 44 10.37 21.98 6.74
CA ALA A 44 10.45 21.41 8.08
C ALA A 44 11.87 21.54 8.69
N ILE A 45 12.92 21.32 7.90
CA ILE A 45 14.32 21.49 8.33
C ILE A 45 14.62 22.96 8.63
N ALA A 46 14.22 23.88 7.74
CA ALA A 46 14.41 25.32 7.95
C ALA A 46 13.69 25.83 9.21
N LEU A 47 12.52 25.27 9.53
CA LEU A 47 11.81 25.58 10.77
C LEU A 47 12.55 25.04 12.01
N PHE A 48 13.18 23.87 11.92
CA PHE A 48 14.03 23.33 12.97
C PHE A 48 15.27 24.20 13.21
N ASP A 49 15.96 24.60 12.13
CA ASP A 49 17.17 25.44 12.17
C ASP A 49 16.91 26.82 12.81
N LYS A 50 15.66 27.31 12.81
CA LYS A 50 15.21 28.52 13.54
C LYS A 50 15.06 28.32 15.07
N ASN A 51 15.84 27.42 15.66
CA ASN A 51 15.84 27.08 17.10
C ASN A 51 14.52 26.52 17.64
N GLN A 52 13.73 25.83 16.81
CA GLN A 52 12.55 25.11 17.28
C GLN A 52 12.92 23.70 17.73
N SER A 53 12.33 23.22 18.82
CA SER A 53 12.59 21.86 19.28
C SER A 53 12.05 20.82 18.28
N LYS A 54 12.74 19.68 18.14
CA LYS A 54 12.35 18.60 17.20
C LYS A 54 10.86 18.24 17.32
N ARG A 55 10.37 18.11 18.56
CA ARG A 55 8.97 17.79 18.85
C ARG A 55 8.01 18.90 18.46
N LYS A 56 8.36 20.17 18.72
CA LYS A 56 7.54 21.33 18.31
C LYS A 56 7.47 21.43 16.79
N THR A 57 8.59 21.27 16.08
CA THR A 57 8.63 21.29 14.62
C THR A 57 7.80 20.17 14.01
N ALA A 58 7.95 18.95 14.53
CA ALA A 58 7.21 17.78 14.07
C ALA A 58 5.70 17.94 14.25
N ASN A 59 5.26 18.37 15.44
CA ASN A 59 3.85 18.66 15.71
C ASN A 59 3.30 19.78 14.81
N LYS A 60 4.07 20.85 14.59
CA LYS A 60 3.64 21.99 13.75
C LYS A 60 3.49 21.63 12.28
N LYS A 61 4.37 20.76 11.75
CA LYS A 61 4.28 20.30 10.35
C LYS A 61 3.36 19.08 10.19
N GLY A 62 3.03 18.38 11.27
CA GLY A 62 2.28 17.13 11.23
C GLY A 62 3.11 15.94 10.73
N CYS A 63 4.43 15.97 10.94
CA CYS A 63 5.31 14.84 10.68
C CYS A 63 5.60 14.07 11.98
N THR A 64 6.00 12.80 11.86
CA THR A 64 6.41 12.01 13.01
C THR A 64 7.77 12.51 13.52
N PRO A 65 8.04 12.56 14.83
CA PRO A 65 9.32 13.00 15.37
C PRO A 65 10.54 12.25 14.83
N ALA A 66 10.37 11.02 14.33
CA ALA A 66 11.44 10.22 13.69
C ALA A 66 11.76 10.65 12.25
N GLN A 67 10.81 11.28 11.54
CA GLN A 67 11.01 11.68 10.15
C GLN A 67 11.93 12.89 10.02
N LEU A 68 11.81 13.86 10.94
CA LEU A 68 12.60 15.09 10.91
C LEU A 68 14.12 14.82 11.03
N PRO A 69 14.62 14.02 11.99
CA PRO A 69 16.03 13.63 12.04
C PRO A 69 16.51 12.91 10.77
N ASN A 70 15.69 12.02 10.21
CA ASN A 70 16.03 11.30 8.98
C ASN A 70 16.21 12.27 7.80
N TRP A 71 15.39 13.32 7.69
CA TRP A 71 15.55 14.32 6.64
C TRP A 71 16.77 15.22 6.86
N ILE A 72 17.10 15.54 8.11
CA ILE A 72 18.31 16.31 8.46
C ILE A 72 19.58 15.51 8.15
N HIS A 73 19.58 14.19 8.36
CA HIS A 73 20.76 13.35 8.12
C HIS A 73 21.00 13.08 6.63
N ASN A 74 19.94 12.97 5.83
CA ASN A 74 20.01 12.76 4.37
C ASN A 74 19.97 14.09 3.59
N LYS A 75 20.56 15.16 4.14
CA LYS A 75 20.58 16.50 3.54
C LYS A 75 21.46 16.55 2.30
#